data_AF-A0A535ITE6-F1
#
_entry.id   AF-A0A535ITE6-F1
#
_cell.length_a   1.000
_cell.length_b   1.000
_cell.length_c   1.000
_cell.angle_alpha   90.00
_cell.angle_beta   90.00
_cell.angle_gamma   90.00
#
_symmetry.space_group_name_H-M   'P 1'
#
loop_
_entity.id
_entity.type
_entity.pdbx_description
1 polymer ?
#
loop_
_entity_poly.entity_id
_entity_poly.type
_entity_poly.pdbx_seq_one_letter_code
_entity_poly.pdbx_strand_id
1 'polypeptide(L)'
;MARELRVEPAAARGVSEHRSLAWKRASQLNRLTRLFESAELPSGDLPPPLGEIYDGGLSIREGGVYANFVSSIDGIVALEGGAAASGGVISGRNETDRFVMGLLRAFADAVLVGAGTVRAEGGKALWTPDYIFPAAGEAFAALRRSLKRDTTPRLVIVTARGDLDPSQRALQVGALVLTTNAAAEQLRKALPEANEVRGVSDGDSIGVDQIFATLKAEGNETILTEGGPHLFGQLVAANRVDELFLTVSPKFVGQQGQSFGLIRGVDFGRTLKGGRLLSVRLADSYLFLRYQLDRSPSPSGGG
;
A
#
# COMPACT_ATOMS: atom_id res chain seq x y z
N MET A 1 -35.18 -34.36 44.69
CA MET A 1 -34.54 -34.81 43.44
C MET A 1 -34.58 -33.64 42.46
N ALA A 2 -33.45 -32.95 42.31
CA ALA A 2 -33.30 -31.77 41.45
C ALA A 2 -33.12 -32.20 39.99
N ARG A 3 -33.72 -31.45 39.06
CA ARG A 3 -33.74 -31.70 37.62
C ARG A 3 -32.73 -30.75 36.97
N GLU A 4 -31.57 -31.26 36.58
CA GLU A 4 -30.55 -30.48 35.85
C GLU A 4 -30.99 -30.26 34.40
N LEU A 5 -31.21 -28.99 34.04
CA LEU A 5 -31.32 -28.54 32.65
C LEU A 5 -29.91 -28.24 32.14
N ARG A 6 -29.40 -29.13 31.29
CA ARG A 6 -28.14 -28.93 30.55
C ARG A 6 -28.43 -27.97 29.38
N VAL A 7 -28.09 -26.70 29.55
CA VAL A 7 -28.09 -25.72 28.46
C VAL A 7 -26.76 -25.84 27.72
N GLU A 8 -26.79 -26.27 26.45
CA GLU A 8 -25.62 -26.15 25.58
C GLU A 8 -25.39 -24.70 25.16
N PRO A 9 -24.15 -24.18 25.18
CA PRO A 9 -23.88 -22.82 24.76
C PRO A 9 -23.91 -22.71 23.22
N ALA A 10 -24.99 -22.12 22.70
CA ALA A 10 -25.10 -21.65 21.33
C ALA A 10 -24.32 -20.33 21.16
N ALA A 11 -22.99 -20.39 21.05
CA ALA A 11 -22.18 -19.17 20.83
C ALA A 11 -20.98 -19.32 19.87
N ALA A 12 -20.72 -20.49 19.29
CA ALA A 12 -19.57 -20.68 18.39
C ALA A 12 -19.92 -20.88 16.90
N ARG A 13 -21.19 -21.18 16.56
CA ARG A 13 -21.60 -21.50 15.18
C ARG A 13 -21.82 -20.27 14.29
N GLY A 14 -22.31 -19.15 14.84
CA GLY A 14 -22.66 -17.96 14.06
C GLY A 14 -21.47 -17.18 13.48
N VAL A 15 -20.36 -17.06 14.21
CA VAL A 15 -19.19 -16.27 13.75
C VAL A 15 -18.42 -17.00 12.63
N SER A 16 -18.32 -18.33 12.73
CA SER A 16 -17.69 -19.19 11.73
C SER A 16 -18.53 -19.26 10.44
N GLU A 17 -19.86 -19.43 10.56
CA GLU A 17 -20.74 -19.49 9.39
C GLU A 17 -20.82 -18.16 8.63
N HIS A 18 -20.90 -17.02 9.34
CA HIS A 18 -20.89 -15.69 8.70
C HIS A 18 -19.57 -15.39 7.98
N ARG A 19 -18.42 -15.80 8.53
CA ARG A 19 -17.11 -15.70 7.86
C ARG A 19 -17.01 -16.64 6.65
N SER A 20 -17.57 -17.85 6.75
CA SER A 20 -17.61 -18.81 5.64
C SER A 20 -18.52 -18.33 4.48
N LEU A 21 -19.61 -17.61 4.78
CA LEU A 21 -20.47 -16.99 3.77
C LEU A 21 -19.83 -15.76 3.13
N ALA A 22 -19.10 -14.95 3.89
CA ALA A 22 -18.30 -13.84 3.35
C ALA A 22 -17.23 -14.36 2.39
N TRP A 23 -16.54 -15.45 2.75
CA TRP A 23 -15.60 -16.15 1.86
C TRP A 23 -16.28 -16.73 0.62
N LYS A 24 -17.45 -17.36 0.76
CA LYS A 24 -18.22 -17.88 -0.39
C LYS A 24 -18.74 -16.78 -1.33
N ARG A 25 -19.11 -15.62 -0.80
CA ARG A 25 -19.50 -14.44 -1.61
C ARG A 25 -18.28 -13.76 -2.24
N ALA A 26 -17.17 -13.66 -1.54
CA ALA A 26 -15.91 -13.12 -2.07
C ALA A 26 -15.30 -14.05 -3.14
N SER A 27 -15.39 -15.37 -2.98
CA SER A 27 -14.93 -16.35 -3.98
C SER A 27 -15.84 -16.46 -5.21
N GLN A 28 -17.06 -15.90 -5.15
CA GLN A 28 -17.92 -15.66 -6.31
C GLN A 28 -17.68 -14.29 -6.97
N LEU A 29 -16.90 -13.40 -6.35
CA LEU A 29 -16.51 -12.11 -6.93
C LEU A 29 -15.15 -12.26 -7.64
N ASN A 30 -15.22 -12.28 -8.97
CA ASN A 30 -14.20 -11.86 -9.94
C ASN A 30 -12.73 -12.14 -9.56
N ARG A 31 -12.40 -13.44 -9.60
CA ARG A 31 -11.02 -13.92 -9.62
C ARG A 31 -10.24 -13.17 -10.71
N LEU A 32 -9.00 -12.84 -10.41
CA LEU A 32 -8.07 -12.34 -11.42
C LEU A 32 -7.90 -13.42 -12.48
N THR A 33 -7.78 -13.01 -13.73
CA THR A 33 -7.39 -13.87 -14.85
C THR A 33 -6.06 -13.38 -15.36
N ARG A 34 -5.04 -14.24 -15.32
CA ARG A 34 -3.71 -13.94 -15.86
C ARG A 34 -3.76 -13.86 -17.38
N LEU A 35 -3.51 -12.68 -17.91
CA LEU A 35 -3.39 -12.43 -19.34
C LEU A 35 -1.94 -12.53 -19.82
N PHE A 36 -0.99 -12.19 -18.95
CA PHE A 36 0.44 -12.22 -19.25
C PHE A 36 1.26 -12.39 -17.96
N GLU A 37 2.34 -13.15 -18.03
CA GLU A 37 3.33 -13.26 -16.96
C GLU A 37 4.71 -13.58 -17.56
N SER A 38 5.73 -12.83 -17.15
CA SER A 38 7.10 -13.02 -17.60
C SER A 38 7.66 -14.34 -17.05
N ALA A 39 8.36 -15.09 -17.91
CA ALA A 39 9.03 -16.33 -17.52
C ALA A 39 10.18 -16.11 -16.51
N GLU A 40 10.66 -14.88 -16.36
CA GLU A 40 11.72 -14.51 -15.40
C GLU A 40 11.18 -14.33 -13.97
N LEU A 41 9.86 -14.25 -13.78
CA LEU A 41 9.29 -14.09 -12.45
C LEU A 41 9.47 -15.39 -11.64
N PRO A 42 9.97 -15.31 -10.39
CA PRO A 42 10.01 -16.48 -9.54
C PRO A 42 8.58 -16.98 -9.29
N SER A 43 8.42 -18.31 -9.26
CA SER A 43 7.21 -18.91 -8.73
C SER A 43 7.14 -18.58 -7.24
N GLY A 44 6.25 -17.66 -6.84
CA GLY A 44 6.03 -17.30 -5.44
C GLY A 44 4.80 -18.02 -4.89
N ASP A 45 4.97 -18.85 -3.86
CA ASP A 45 3.84 -19.56 -3.28
C ASP A 45 2.96 -18.62 -2.46
N LEU A 46 1.66 -18.60 -2.79
CA LEU A 46 0.63 -17.97 -1.99
C LEU A 46 -0.14 -19.04 -1.22
N PRO A 47 -0.61 -18.76 0.01
CA PRO A 47 -1.64 -19.57 0.64
C PRO A 47 -2.79 -19.84 -0.35
N PRO A 48 -3.31 -21.08 -0.45
CA PRO A 48 -4.28 -21.45 -1.50
C PRO A 48 -5.46 -20.48 -1.66
N PRO A 49 -6.07 -19.97 -0.56
CA PRO A 49 -7.12 -18.95 -0.64
C PRO A 49 -6.72 -17.69 -1.42
N LEU A 50 -5.48 -17.21 -1.25
CA LEU A 50 -4.96 -16.04 -1.95
C LEU A 50 -4.58 -16.36 -3.40
N GLY A 51 -3.94 -17.52 -3.62
CA GLY A 51 -3.54 -17.97 -4.96
C GLY A 51 -4.74 -18.22 -5.89
N GLU A 52 -5.86 -18.67 -5.35
CA GLU A 52 -7.11 -18.85 -6.12
C GLU A 52 -7.72 -17.52 -6.60
N ILE A 53 -7.63 -16.45 -5.80
CA ILE A 53 -8.13 -15.12 -6.18
C ILE A 53 -7.13 -14.42 -7.10
N TYR A 54 -5.83 -14.60 -6.85
CA TYR A 54 -4.74 -13.96 -7.61
C TYR A 54 -4.44 -14.64 -8.96
N ASP A 55 -4.94 -15.85 -9.17
CA ASP A 55 -4.63 -16.71 -10.32
C ASP A 55 -3.12 -16.96 -10.45
N GLY A 56 -2.61 -17.68 -9.46
CA GLY A 56 -1.24 -18.15 -9.39
C GLY A 56 -0.46 -17.56 -8.20
N GLY A 57 0.85 -17.51 -8.37
CA GLY A 57 1.78 -17.08 -7.35
C GLY A 57 2.09 -15.59 -7.37
N LEU A 58 2.63 -15.07 -6.26
CA LEU A 58 3.22 -13.74 -6.17
C LEU A 58 4.48 -13.79 -5.30
N SER A 59 5.58 -13.26 -5.81
CA SER A 59 6.82 -13.06 -5.08
C SER A 59 7.21 -11.58 -5.10
N ILE A 60 7.57 -11.04 -3.93
CA ILE A 60 8.20 -9.72 -3.80
C ILE A 60 9.65 -9.95 -3.38
N ARG A 61 10.58 -9.21 -4.01
CA ARG A 61 12.00 -9.30 -3.67
C ARG A 61 12.22 -8.81 -2.24
N GLU A 62 12.89 -9.63 -1.42
CA GLU A 62 13.36 -9.25 -0.09
C GLU A 62 14.28 -8.01 -0.17
N GLY A 63 14.08 -7.06 0.74
CA GLY A 63 14.78 -5.76 0.71
C GLY A 63 14.43 -4.92 -0.52
N GLY A 64 13.25 -5.17 -1.09
CA GLY A 64 12.71 -4.48 -2.27
C GLY A 64 11.83 -3.30 -1.91
N VAL A 65 11.77 -2.33 -2.81
CA VAL A 65 10.80 -1.23 -2.75
C VAL A 65 9.84 -1.37 -3.91
N TYR A 66 8.56 -1.51 -3.60
CA TYR A 66 7.51 -1.63 -4.60
C TYR A 66 6.39 -0.64 -4.32
N ALA A 67 5.73 -0.18 -5.38
CA ALA A 67 4.67 0.80 -5.30
C ALA A 67 3.34 0.17 -5.69
N ASN A 68 2.26 0.62 -5.06
CA ASN A 68 0.90 0.24 -5.44
C ASN A 68 0.04 1.48 -5.67
N PHE A 69 -0.57 1.56 -6.85
CA PHE A 69 -1.45 2.65 -7.24
C PHE A 69 -2.65 2.14 -8.04
N VAL A 70 -3.72 2.92 -8.01
CA VAL A 70 -4.80 2.85 -8.98
C VAL A 70 -4.81 4.13 -9.82
N SER A 71 -5.03 3.98 -11.12
CA SER A 71 -5.16 5.07 -12.09
C SER A 71 -6.47 4.96 -12.86
N SER A 72 -7.02 6.10 -13.26
CA SER A 72 -8.04 6.17 -14.31
C SER A 72 -7.44 5.91 -15.69
N ILE A 73 -8.28 5.72 -16.73
CA ILE A 73 -7.83 5.55 -18.13
C ILE A 73 -7.00 6.75 -18.59
N ASP A 74 -7.36 7.96 -18.16
CA ASP A 74 -6.66 9.21 -18.44
C ASP A 74 -5.51 9.51 -17.45
N GLY A 75 -5.08 8.52 -16.65
CA GLY A 75 -3.83 8.57 -15.90
C GLY A 75 -3.89 9.31 -14.55
N ILE A 76 -5.08 9.64 -14.04
CA ILE A 76 -5.25 10.31 -12.75
C ILE A 76 -5.23 9.29 -11.61
N VAL A 77 -4.43 9.57 -10.58
CA VAL A 77 -4.26 8.69 -9.41
C VAL A 77 -4.64 9.37 -8.08
N ALA A 78 -4.72 10.70 -8.07
CA ALA A 78 -5.00 11.47 -6.88
C ALA A 78 -5.99 12.60 -7.15
N LEU A 79 -6.94 12.77 -6.22
CA LEU A 79 -7.91 13.84 -6.13
C LEU A 79 -7.66 14.57 -4.80
N GLU A 80 -7.15 15.80 -4.85
CA GLU A 80 -7.18 16.71 -3.70
C GLU A 80 -8.57 17.38 -3.62
N GLY A 81 -9.04 17.69 -2.41
CA GLY A 81 -10.33 18.35 -2.21
C GLY A 81 -11.53 17.45 -2.41
N GLY A 82 -12.04 16.90 -1.31
CA GLY A 82 -13.24 16.05 -1.28
C GLY A 82 -13.36 15.30 0.04
N ALA A 83 -14.56 14.79 0.34
CA ALA A 83 -14.82 14.03 1.57
C ALA A 83 -14.49 12.52 1.45
N ALA A 84 -14.09 12.04 0.27
CA ALA A 84 -13.91 10.62 -0.02
C ALA A 84 -12.45 10.30 -0.38
N ALA A 85 -11.99 9.13 0.07
CA ALA A 85 -10.69 8.56 -0.27
C ALA A 85 -10.45 8.53 -1.79
N SER A 86 -9.42 9.23 -2.25
CA SER A 86 -9.09 9.36 -3.67
C SER A 86 -8.98 8.01 -4.37
N GLY A 87 -8.20 7.08 -3.79
CA GLY A 87 -8.02 5.74 -4.37
C GLY A 87 -9.33 4.96 -4.43
N GLY A 88 -10.19 5.08 -3.41
CA GLY A 88 -11.52 4.45 -3.39
C GLY A 88 -12.47 4.99 -4.45
N VAL A 89 -12.42 6.28 -4.77
CA VAL A 89 -13.22 6.88 -5.85
C VAL A 89 -12.76 6.38 -7.22
N ILE A 90 -11.45 6.45 -7.47
CA ILE A 90 -10.84 6.07 -8.76
C ILE A 90 -11.03 4.57 -9.02
N SER A 91 -10.72 3.71 -8.05
CA SER A 91 -10.98 2.26 -8.14
C SER A 91 -12.47 1.90 -8.16
N GLY A 92 -13.36 2.84 -7.82
CA GLY A 92 -14.77 2.52 -7.59
C GLY A 92 -15.01 1.57 -6.43
N ARG A 93 -14.08 1.51 -5.48
CA ARG A 93 -14.08 0.55 -4.38
C ARG A 93 -14.18 -0.89 -4.89
N ASN A 94 -13.55 -1.17 -6.03
CA ASN A 94 -13.51 -2.50 -6.61
C ASN A 94 -12.88 -3.49 -5.61
N GLU A 95 -13.58 -4.59 -5.35
CA GLU A 95 -13.14 -5.57 -4.34
C GLU A 95 -11.85 -6.29 -4.76
N THR A 96 -11.62 -6.53 -6.05
CA THR A 96 -10.38 -7.13 -6.55
C THR A 96 -9.18 -6.20 -6.35
N ASP A 97 -9.35 -4.89 -6.56
CA ASP A 97 -8.33 -3.87 -6.25
C ASP A 97 -8.02 -3.80 -4.75
N ARG A 98 -9.05 -3.84 -3.91
CA ARG A 98 -8.88 -3.90 -2.44
C ARG A 98 -8.18 -5.18 -2.00
N PHE A 99 -8.49 -6.32 -2.64
CA PHE A 99 -7.80 -7.58 -2.42
C PHE A 99 -6.31 -7.48 -2.78
N VAL A 100 -5.98 -6.98 -3.98
CA VAL A 100 -4.57 -6.82 -4.42
C VAL A 100 -3.83 -5.86 -3.50
N MET A 101 -4.45 -4.75 -3.09
CA MET A 101 -3.88 -3.82 -2.10
C MET A 101 -3.60 -4.52 -0.76
N GLY A 102 -4.55 -5.33 -0.26
CA GLY A 102 -4.36 -6.12 0.96
C GLY A 102 -3.24 -7.15 0.83
N LEU A 103 -3.18 -7.84 -0.31
CA LEU A 103 -2.13 -8.81 -0.63
C LEU A 103 -0.75 -8.15 -0.64
N LEU A 104 -0.60 -7.01 -1.32
CA LEU A 104 0.65 -6.26 -1.38
C LEU A 104 1.08 -5.73 -0.01
N ARG A 105 0.16 -5.25 0.81
CA ARG A 105 0.45 -4.88 2.21
C ARG A 105 0.90 -6.07 3.05
N ALA A 106 0.42 -7.28 2.75
CA ALA A 106 0.82 -8.48 3.47
C ALA A 106 2.29 -8.87 3.21
N PHE A 107 2.87 -8.53 2.07
CA PHE A 107 4.31 -8.75 1.80
C PHE A 107 5.24 -7.77 2.51
N ALA A 108 4.75 -6.57 2.89
CA ALA A 108 5.58 -5.48 3.37
C ALA A 108 6.02 -5.63 4.84
N ASP A 109 7.24 -5.18 5.13
CA ASP A 109 7.65 -4.81 6.50
C ASP A 109 6.97 -3.49 6.89
N ALA A 110 7.01 -2.51 5.99
CA ALA A 110 6.44 -1.19 6.19
C ALA A 110 5.67 -0.69 4.98
N VAL A 111 4.60 0.08 5.25
CA VAL A 111 3.86 0.84 4.25
C VAL A 111 4.20 2.32 4.37
N LEU A 112 4.86 2.85 3.35
CA LEU A 112 5.35 4.22 3.26
C LEU A 112 4.35 5.11 2.53
N VAL A 113 3.87 6.15 3.21
CA VAL A 113 2.95 7.14 2.66
C VAL A 113 3.38 8.58 2.97
N GLY A 114 3.04 9.52 2.11
CA GLY A 114 3.12 10.94 2.40
C GLY A 114 1.91 11.43 3.21
N ALA A 115 2.10 12.45 4.06
CA ALA A 115 1.00 13.04 4.85
C ALA A 115 -0.20 13.51 4.00
N GLY A 116 0.03 13.95 2.75
CA GLY A 116 -1.05 14.30 1.82
C GLY A 116 -2.00 13.13 1.54
N THR A 117 -1.48 11.91 1.40
CA THR A 117 -2.29 10.70 1.24
C THR A 117 -3.10 10.42 2.49
N VAL A 118 -2.49 10.53 3.68
CA VAL A 118 -3.19 10.29 4.95
C VAL A 118 -4.37 11.24 5.12
N ARG A 119 -4.21 12.52 4.75
CA ARG A 119 -5.30 13.50 4.74
C ARG A 119 -6.38 13.17 3.70
N ALA A 120 -5.99 12.75 2.50
CA ALA A 120 -6.93 12.44 1.42
C ALA A 120 -7.82 11.21 1.71
N GLU A 121 -7.38 10.30 2.58
CA GLU A 121 -8.12 9.05 2.89
C GLU A 121 -9.27 9.22 3.92
N GLY A 122 -9.65 10.45 4.26
CA GLY A 122 -10.87 10.73 5.03
C GLY A 122 -10.83 10.29 6.50
N GLY A 123 -9.63 10.16 7.07
CA GLY A 123 -9.39 10.03 8.51
C GLY A 123 -9.69 8.68 9.16
N LYS A 124 -10.33 7.73 8.47
CA LYS A 124 -10.65 6.39 9.02
C LYS A 124 -9.73 5.27 8.54
N ALA A 125 -8.91 5.53 7.54
CA ALA A 125 -8.11 4.51 6.88
C ALA A 125 -7.04 3.91 7.80
N LEU A 126 -6.78 2.61 7.61
CA LEU A 126 -5.63 1.88 8.13
C LEU A 126 -4.90 1.20 6.98
N TRP A 127 -3.58 1.14 7.11
CA TRP A 127 -2.67 0.55 6.13
C TRP A 127 -2.36 -0.93 6.41
N THR A 128 -3.35 -1.66 6.94
CA THR A 128 -3.22 -3.09 7.21
C THR A 128 -3.95 -3.93 6.16
N PRO A 129 -3.51 -5.18 5.90
CA PRO A 129 -4.15 -6.08 4.93
C PRO A 129 -5.61 -6.41 5.28
N ASP A 130 -5.87 -6.71 6.54
CA ASP A 130 -7.17 -7.12 7.06
C ASP A 130 -8.19 -5.97 7.09
N TYR A 131 -7.73 -4.72 7.22
CA TYR A 131 -8.62 -3.56 7.14
C TYR A 131 -9.16 -3.34 5.72
N ILE A 132 -8.27 -3.44 4.70
CA ILE A 132 -8.67 -3.14 3.32
C ILE A 132 -9.48 -4.29 2.70
N PHE A 133 -9.16 -5.54 3.02
CA PHE A 133 -9.92 -6.68 2.53
C PHE A 133 -10.16 -7.72 3.65
N PRO A 134 -11.14 -7.48 4.54
CA PRO A 134 -11.37 -8.31 5.73
C PRO A 134 -11.67 -9.79 5.43
N ALA A 135 -12.25 -10.07 4.26
CA ALA A 135 -12.63 -11.42 3.85
C ALA A 135 -11.42 -12.37 3.72
N ALA A 136 -10.22 -11.85 3.47
CA ALA A 136 -8.98 -12.64 3.41
C ALA A 136 -8.05 -12.43 4.61
N GLY A 137 -8.53 -11.81 5.70
CA GLY A 137 -7.68 -11.44 6.85
C GLY A 137 -6.87 -12.60 7.44
N GLU A 138 -7.47 -13.79 7.59
CA GLU A 138 -6.75 -14.98 8.07
C GLU A 138 -5.70 -15.48 7.07
N ALA A 139 -5.99 -15.40 5.78
CA ALA A 139 -5.07 -15.81 4.73
C ALA A 139 -3.90 -14.83 4.60
N PHE A 140 -4.14 -13.51 4.75
CA PHE A 140 -3.07 -12.51 4.86
C PHE A 140 -2.20 -12.76 6.10
N ALA A 141 -2.80 -13.05 7.26
CA ALA A 141 -2.04 -13.39 8.46
C ALA A 141 -1.22 -14.68 8.28
N ALA A 142 -1.72 -15.67 7.54
CA ALA A 142 -0.97 -16.87 7.20
C ALA A 142 0.24 -16.57 6.28
N LEU A 143 0.05 -15.73 5.27
CA LEU A 143 1.12 -15.27 4.38
C LEU A 143 2.20 -14.50 5.17
N ARG A 144 1.80 -13.58 6.05
CA ARG A 144 2.76 -12.83 6.88
C ARG A 144 3.60 -13.74 7.76
N ARG A 145 2.99 -14.77 8.37
CA ARG A 145 3.71 -15.77 9.17
C ARG A 145 4.68 -16.59 8.32
N SER A 146 4.30 -17.02 7.12
CA SER A 146 5.21 -17.77 6.24
C SER A 146 6.40 -16.93 5.77
N LEU A 147 6.19 -15.62 5.60
CA LEU A 147 7.23 -14.64 5.29
C LEU A 147 8.01 -14.15 6.53
N LYS A 148 7.72 -14.67 7.73
CA LYS A 148 8.33 -14.26 9.01
C LYS A 148 8.20 -12.74 9.28
N ARG A 149 7.08 -12.16 8.87
CA ARG A 149 6.74 -10.75 9.11
C ARG A 149 5.96 -10.59 10.41
N ASP A 150 6.04 -9.40 10.99
CA ASP A 150 5.18 -8.99 12.11
C ASP A 150 3.70 -9.08 11.74
N THR A 151 2.82 -9.14 12.74
CA THR A 151 1.36 -9.30 12.54
C THR A 151 0.76 -8.27 11.58
N THR A 152 1.26 -7.03 11.60
CA THR A 152 0.85 -5.93 10.71
C THR A 152 2.08 -5.19 10.21
N PRO A 153 2.08 -4.67 8.97
CA PRO A 153 3.18 -3.84 8.51
C PRO A 153 3.23 -2.52 9.28
N ARG A 154 4.44 -1.98 9.48
CA ARG A 154 4.65 -0.68 10.10
C ARG A 154 4.13 0.43 9.18
N LEU A 155 3.20 1.25 9.63
CA LEU A 155 2.83 2.46 8.90
C LEU A 155 3.90 3.53 9.08
N VAL A 156 4.41 4.06 7.96
CA VAL A 156 5.42 5.12 7.93
C VAL A 156 4.87 6.32 7.17
N ILE A 157 4.81 7.47 7.85
CA ILE A 157 4.26 8.71 7.31
C ILE A 157 5.39 9.72 7.12
N VAL A 158 5.58 10.22 5.89
CA VAL A 158 6.57 11.25 5.56
C VAL A 158 5.91 12.62 5.49
N THR A 159 6.45 13.58 6.23
CA THR A 159 5.96 14.96 6.21
C THR A 159 7.03 15.98 6.55
N ALA A 160 7.26 16.95 5.67
CA ALA A 160 8.21 18.03 5.96
C ALA A 160 7.62 19.13 6.87
N ARG A 161 6.31 19.37 6.76
CA ARG A 161 5.62 20.49 7.44
C ARG A 161 4.86 20.08 8.71
N GLY A 162 4.74 18.79 8.98
CA GLY A 162 4.00 18.29 10.14
C GLY A 162 2.48 18.49 10.09
N ASP A 163 1.92 18.77 8.92
CA ASP A 163 0.47 18.93 8.72
C ASP A 163 -0.26 17.57 8.79
N LEU A 164 -0.46 17.10 10.02
CA LEU A 164 -1.12 15.85 10.38
C LEU A 164 -2.20 16.15 11.42
N ASP A 165 -3.38 15.55 11.23
CA ASP A 165 -4.51 15.68 12.16
C ASP A 165 -4.47 14.52 13.18
N PRO A 166 -4.19 14.79 14.47
CA PRO A 166 -4.10 13.77 15.51
C PRO A 166 -5.35 12.88 15.63
N SER A 167 -6.52 13.35 15.18
CA SER A 167 -7.77 12.60 15.26
C SER A 167 -7.88 11.45 14.23
N GLN A 168 -7.00 11.43 13.22
CA GLN A 168 -7.00 10.40 12.19
C GLN A 168 -6.73 9.02 12.81
N ARG A 169 -7.53 8.03 12.41
CA ARG A 169 -7.50 6.68 12.97
C ARG A 169 -6.11 6.04 12.88
N ALA A 170 -5.38 6.28 11.79
CA ALA A 170 -4.01 5.84 11.62
C ALA A 170 -3.07 6.34 12.72
N LEU A 171 -3.16 7.63 13.08
CA LEU A 171 -2.36 8.24 14.15
C LEU A 171 -2.84 7.82 15.54
N GLN A 172 -4.12 7.47 15.70
CA GLN A 172 -4.64 6.88 16.94
C GLN A 172 -4.17 5.43 17.15
N VAL A 173 -3.89 4.68 16.08
CA VAL A 173 -3.25 3.34 16.18
C VAL A 173 -1.75 3.47 16.45
N GLY A 174 -1.11 4.43 15.78
CA GLY A 174 0.33 4.64 15.84
C GLY A 174 1.01 4.45 14.49
N ALA A 175 1.95 5.33 14.19
CA ALA A 175 2.79 5.30 13.01
C ALA A 175 4.23 5.76 13.35
N LEU A 176 5.18 5.41 12.48
CA LEU A 176 6.47 6.08 12.44
C LEU A 176 6.34 7.32 11.55
N VAL A 177 6.48 8.50 12.14
CA VAL A 177 6.43 9.78 11.43
C VAL A 177 7.85 10.27 11.16
N LEU A 178 8.23 10.28 9.88
CA LEU A 178 9.51 10.84 9.41
C LEU A 178 9.30 12.30 9.01
N THR A 179 10.04 13.19 9.67
CA THR A 179 9.86 14.63 9.52
C THR A 179 11.19 15.40 9.55
N THR A 180 11.15 16.73 9.43
CA THR A 180 12.34 17.57 9.62
C THR A 180 12.62 17.74 11.12
N ASN A 181 13.86 18.04 11.49
CA ASN A 181 14.22 18.31 12.89
C ASN A 181 13.44 19.50 13.45
N ALA A 182 13.18 20.51 12.61
CA ALA A 182 12.37 21.67 12.97
C ALA A 182 10.91 21.31 13.31
N ALA A 183 10.29 20.38 12.57
CA ALA A 183 8.89 19.99 12.80
C ALA A 183 8.72 18.90 13.88
N ALA A 184 9.79 18.17 14.22
CA ALA A 184 9.72 17.00 15.09
C ALA A 184 9.25 17.31 16.50
N GLU A 185 9.72 18.39 17.12
CA GLU A 185 9.31 18.76 18.50
C GLU A 185 7.82 19.08 18.58
N GLN A 186 7.29 19.83 17.61
CA GLN A 186 5.87 20.18 17.58
C GLN A 186 5.00 18.94 17.37
N LEU A 187 5.42 18.04 16.48
CA LEU A 187 4.70 16.79 16.23
C LEU A 187 4.69 15.86 17.45
N ARG A 188 5.80 15.76 18.20
CA ARG A 188 5.84 14.96 19.44
C ARG A 188 4.87 15.46 20.49
N LYS A 189 4.60 16.78 20.53
CA LYS A 189 3.62 17.38 21.45
C LYS A 189 2.18 17.20 20.97
N ALA A 190 1.96 17.20 19.66
CA ALA A 190 0.63 17.21 19.06
C ALA A 190 0.06 15.81 18.79
N LEU A 191 0.90 14.83 18.48
CA LEU A 191 0.48 13.48 18.12
C LEU A 191 0.27 12.58 19.35
N PRO A 192 -0.65 11.59 19.28
CA PRO A 192 -0.81 10.59 20.33
C PRO A 192 0.49 9.83 20.61
N GLU A 193 0.69 9.39 21.86
CA GLU A 193 1.89 8.66 22.31
C GLU A 193 2.18 7.37 21.53
N ALA A 194 1.17 6.78 20.89
CA ALA A 194 1.34 5.62 20.02
C ALA A 194 2.21 5.91 18.77
N ASN A 195 2.48 7.18 18.45
CA ASN A 195 3.29 7.57 17.30
C ASN A 195 4.73 7.80 17.70
N GLU A 196 5.64 7.32 16.87
CA GLU A 196 7.05 7.59 16.98
C GLU A 196 7.43 8.69 15.99
N VAL A 197 7.97 9.82 16.46
CA VAL A 197 8.34 10.95 15.61
C VAL A 197 9.86 11.08 15.52
N ARG A 198 10.38 10.96 14.29
CA ARG A 198 11.81 11.08 13.96
C ARG A 198 12.06 12.27 13.05
N GLY A 199 12.83 13.22 13.55
CA GLY A 199 13.47 14.22 12.71
C GLY A 199 14.65 13.59 11.97
N VAL A 200 14.64 13.63 10.64
CA VAL A 200 15.61 12.94 9.78
C VAL A 200 16.33 13.89 8.83
N SER A 201 16.00 15.18 8.87
CA SER A 201 16.58 16.22 8.01
C SER A 201 16.66 17.55 8.73
N ASP A 202 17.79 18.24 8.60
CA ASP A 202 17.98 19.62 9.08
C ASP A 202 17.43 20.67 8.13
N GLY A 203 17.09 20.31 6.89
CA GLY A 203 16.53 21.22 5.89
C GLY A 203 15.00 21.26 5.87
N ASP A 204 14.46 22.03 4.92
CA ASP A 204 13.00 22.18 4.72
C ASP A 204 12.34 21.00 3.98
N SER A 205 13.13 20.02 3.57
CA SER A 205 12.66 18.83 2.86
C SER A 205 13.38 17.58 3.36
N ILE A 206 12.80 16.42 3.05
CA ILE A 206 13.34 15.12 3.46
C ILE A 206 13.85 14.44 2.20
N GLY A 207 15.14 14.11 2.19
CA GLY A 207 15.76 13.36 1.11
C GLY A 207 15.31 11.90 1.10
N VAL A 208 15.18 11.33 -0.09
CA VAL A 208 14.78 9.93 -0.26
C VAL A 208 15.73 8.97 0.46
N ASP A 209 17.05 9.23 0.39
CA ASP A 209 18.03 8.37 1.05
C ASP A 209 17.93 8.42 2.58
N GLN A 210 17.55 9.57 3.16
CA GLN A 210 17.32 9.70 4.60
C GLN A 210 16.10 8.87 5.05
N ILE A 211 15.04 8.81 4.23
CA ILE A 211 13.85 7.98 4.49
C ILE A 211 14.28 6.52 4.60
N PHE A 212 14.97 5.99 3.58
CA PHE A 212 15.33 4.58 3.56
C PHE A 212 16.46 4.21 4.52
N ALA A 213 17.38 5.13 4.82
CA ALA A 213 18.38 4.91 5.87
C ALA A 213 17.70 4.71 7.23
N THR A 214 16.69 5.54 7.55
CA THR A 214 15.89 5.39 8.77
C THR A 214 15.11 4.08 8.76
N LEU A 215 14.41 3.74 7.67
CA LEU A 215 13.66 2.48 7.57
C LEU A 215 14.54 1.25 7.81
N LYS A 216 15.72 1.23 7.19
CA LYS A 216 16.69 0.16 7.36
C LYS A 216 17.20 0.07 8.81
N ALA A 217 17.47 1.20 9.46
CA ALA A 217 17.90 1.23 10.85
C ALA A 217 16.83 0.67 11.82
N GLU A 218 15.55 0.82 11.46
CA GLU A 218 14.40 0.25 12.17
C GLU A 218 14.10 -1.21 11.75
N GLY A 219 14.96 -1.84 10.96
CA GLY A 219 14.78 -3.22 10.49
C GLY A 219 13.69 -3.41 9.42
N ASN A 220 13.17 -2.32 8.84
CA ASN A 220 12.20 -2.38 7.75
C ASN A 220 12.94 -2.36 6.41
N GLU A 221 12.94 -3.49 5.69
CA GLU A 221 13.72 -3.62 4.45
C GLU A 221 12.83 -3.76 3.21
N THR A 222 11.71 -4.50 3.31
CA THR A 222 10.76 -4.69 2.22
C THR A 222 9.64 -3.67 2.34
N ILE A 223 9.67 -2.65 1.48
CA ILE A 223 8.86 -1.44 1.62
C ILE A 223 7.82 -1.35 0.51
N LEU A 224 6.55 -1.28 0.90
CA LEU A 224 5.47 -0.88 0.01
C LEU A 224 5.28 0.63 0.10
N THR A 225 5.25 1.35 -1.03
CA THR A 225 4.78 2.74 -1.07
C THR A 225 3.40 2.85 -1.71
N GLU A 226 2.48 3.54 -1.04
CA GLU A 226 1.13 3.86 -1.54
C GLU A 226 0.96 5.38 -1.75
N GLY A 227 2.07 6.04 -2.13
CA GLY A 227 2.09 7.44 -2.55
C GLY A 227 2.24 8.47 -1.43
N GLY A 228 1.85 9.73 -1.62
CA GLY A 228 1.17 10.28 -2.80
C GLY A 228 2.10 10.58 -3.98
N PRO A 229 1.56 11.17 -5.07
CA PRO A 229 2.31 11.43 -6.32
C PRO A 229 3.59 12.25 -6.16
N HIS A 230 3.66 13.15 -5.17
CA HIS A 230 4.88 13.89 -4.87
C HIS A 230 5.98 12.99 -4.30
N LEU A 231 5.64 12.17 -3.29
CA LEU A 231 6.59 11.24 -2.70
C LEU A 231 7.03 10.21 -3.75
N PHE A 232 6.08 9.64 -4.48
CA PHE A 232 6.39 8.67 -5.54
C PHE A 232 7.26 9.28 -6.64
N GLY A 233 6.99 10.52 -7.06
CA GLY A 233 7.84 11.25 -7.99
C GLY A 233 9.29 11.36 -7.53
N GLN A 234 9.50 11.70 -6.24
CA GLN A 234 10.84 11.74 -5.64
C GLN A 234 11.52 10.37 -5.62
N LEU A 235 10.78 9.31 -5.26
CA LEU A 235 11.30 7.94 -5.22
C LEU A 235 11.74 7.45 -6.61
N VAL A 236 10.95 7.74 -7.65
CA VAL A 236 11.29 7.40 -9.05
C VAL A 236 12.49 8.23 -9.53
N ALA A 237 12.55 9.51 -9.20
CA ALA A 237 13.68 10.37 -9.54
C ALA A 237 14.99 9.85 -8.95
N ALA A 238 14.93 9.33 -7.72
CA ALA A 238 16.07 8.74 -7.02
C ALA A 238 16.38 7.27 -7.42
N ASN A 239 15.66 6.68 -8.38
CA ASN A 239 15.78 5.26 -8.76
C ASN A 239 15.59 4.29 -7.58
N ARG A 240 14.68 4.62 -6.65
CA ARG A 240 14.48 3.85 -5.42
C ARG A 240 13.29 2.92 -5.43
N VAL A 241 12.51 2.88 -6.52
CA VAL A 241 11.39 1.95 -6.68
C VAL A 241 11.80 0.86 -7.66
N ASP A 242 11.63 -0.38 -7.26
CA ASP A 242 11.98 -1.57 -8.06
C ASP A 242 10.83 -2.03 -8.92
N GLU A 243 9.62 -1.97 -8.37
CA GLU A 243 8.42 -2.47 -9.03
C GLU A 243 7.23 -1.53 -8.84
N LEU A 244 6.39 -1.43 -9.86
CA LEU A 244 5.13 -0.71 -9.82
C LEU A 244 3.99 -1.70 -10.08
N PHE A 245 3.12 -1.86 -9.08
CA PHE A 245 1.80 -2.44 -9.22
C PHE A 245 0.81 -1.32 -9.52
N LEU A 246 0.16 -1.40 -10.68
CA LEU A 246 -0.76 -0.38 -11.17
C LEU A 246 -2.08 -1.02 -11.58
N THR A 247 -3.14 -0.71 -10.85
CA THR A 247 -4.50 -0.97 -11.29
C THR A 247 -4.93 0.13 -12.26
N VAL A 248 -5.41 -0.25 -13.45
CA VAL A 248 -6.07 0.67 -14.40
C VAL A 248 -7.58 0.47 -14.27
N SER A 249 -8.25 1.48 -13.72
CA SER A 249 -9.68 1.55 -13.56
C SER A 249 -10.36 1.98 -14.87
N PRO A 250 -11.49 1.38 -15.26
CA PRO A 250 -12.23 1.70 -16.49
C PRO A 250 -13.03 3.00 -16.35
N LYS A 251 -12.41 4.06 -15.83
CA LYS A 251 -13.03 5.35 -15.56
C LYS A 251 -12.22 6.48 -16.15
N PHE A 252 -12.90 7.56 -16.49
CA PHE A 252 -12.30 8.86 -16.74
C PHE A 252 -12.51 9.75 -15.53
N VAL A 253 -11.52 10.59 -15.22
CA VAL A 253 -11.65 11.61 -14.17
C VAL A 253 -11.68 13.01 -14.80
N GLY A 254 -10.87 13.23 -15.83
CA GLY A 254 -10.55 14.54 -16.36
C GLY A 254 -9.47 15.25 -15.53
N GLN A 255 -8.70 16.12 -16.18
CA GLN A 255 -7.65 16.90 -15.53
C GLN A 255 -8.06 18.38 -15.42
N GLN A 256 -8.39 18.80 -14.20
CA GLN A 256 -8.67 20.18 -13.80
C GLN A 256 -8.27 20.36 -12.32
N GLY A 257 -7.58 21.46 -12.01
CA GLY A 257 -7.28 21.86 -10.63
C GLY A 257 -6.58 20.80 -9.79
N GLN A 258 -7.34 20.14 -8.91
CA GLN A 258 -6.87 19.24 -7.85
C GLN A 258 -6.80 17.75 -8.25
N SER A 259 -6.66 17.44 -9.54
CA SER A 259 -6.50 16.08 -10.08
C SER A 259 -5.06 15.88 -10.58
N PHE A 260 -4.40 14.79 -10.15
CA PHE A 260 -2.98 14.57 -10.42
C PHE A 260 -2.69 13.20 -11.02
N GLY A 261 -1.75 13.20 -11.98
CA GLY A 261 -1.12 11.99 -12.47
C GLY A 261 -0.15 11.37 -11.47
N LEU A 262 0.44 10.24 -11.86
CA LEU A 262 1.26 9.40 -11.00
C LEU A 262 2.53 10.10 -10.47
N ILE A 263 3.13 10.98 -11.27
CA ILE A 263 4.35 11.72 -10.91
C ILE A 263 3.98 13.20 -10.70
N ARG A 264 4.39 13.77 -9.56
CA ARG A 264 4.24 15.20 -9.26
C ARG A 264 5.50 15.75 -8.59
N GLY A 265 5.81 17.02 -8.84
CA GLY A 265 6.95 17.72 -8.22
C GLY A 265 8.32 17.38 -8.83
N VAL A 266 8.37 16.55 -9.86
CA VAL A 266 9.58 16.24 -10.62
C VAL A 266 9.24 16.24 -12.12
N ASP A 267 10.18 16.74 -12.92
CA ASP A 267 10.15 16.65 -14.39
C ASP A 267 11.41 15.89 -14.86
N PHE A 268 11.21 14.84 -15.66
CA PHE A 268 12.30 14.04 -16.23
C PHE A 268 12.80 14.61 -17.56
N GLY A 269 12.15 15.63 -18.10
CA GLY A 269 12.47 16.24 -19.39
C GLY A 269 12.50 15.19 -20.50
N ARG A 270 13.63 15.10 -21.20
CA ARG A 270 13.85 14.12 -22.28
C ARG A 270 14.52 12.82 -21.81
N THR A 271 14.88 12.72 -20.53
CA THR A 271 15.50 11.53 -19.95
C THR A 271 14.42 10.69 -19.28
N LEU A 272 13.60 10.04 -20.11
CA LEU A 272 12.44 9.28 -19.66
C LEU A 272 12.87 8.13 -18.73
N LYS A 273 12.07 7.88 -17.69
CA LYS A 273 12.20 6.70 -16.82
C LYS A 273 11.32 5.59 -17.37
N GLY A 274 11.92 4.46 -17.69
CA GLY A 274 11.26 3.30 -18.28
C GLY A 274 10.90 2.23 -17.26
N GLY A 275 10.23 1.21 -17.75
CA GLY A 275 9.96 -0.02 -17.02
C GLY A 275 9.58 -1.16 -17.94
N ARG A 276 9.79 -2.38 -17.48
CA ARG A 276 9.50 -3.62 -18.19
C ARG A 276 8.26 -4.28 -17.61
N LEU A 277 7.28 -4.59 -18.45
CA LEU A 277 6.07 -5.28 -18.03
C LEU A 277 6.41 -6.71 -17.56
N LEU A 278 6.00 -7.05 -16.34
CA LEU A 278 6.24 -8.36 -15.71
C LEU A 278 4.98 -9.21 -15.68
N SER A 279 3.80 -8.64 -15.44
CA SER A 279 2.54 -9.38 -15.49
C SER A 279 1.34 -8.49 -15.77
N VAL A 280 0.30 -9.09 -16.36
CA VAL A 280 -1.02 -8.48 -16.54
C VAL A 280 -2.07 -9.47 -16.04
N ARG A 281 -2.95 -9.00 -15.16
CA ARG A 281 -4.16 -9.71 -14.76
C ARG A 281 -5.39 -8.85 -15.06
N LEU A 282 -6.52 -9.51 -15.30
CA LEU A 282 -7.81 -8.90 -15.58
C LEU A 282 -8.82 -9.32 -14.53
N ALA A 283 -9.62 -8.39 -14.03
CA ALA A 283 -10.88 -8.71 -13.36
C ALA A 283 -11.92 -7.68 -13.79
N ASP A 284 -13.08 -8.13 -14.29
CA ASP A 284 -14.06 -7.29 -14.99
C ASP A 284 -13.41 -6.47 -16.11
N SER A 285 -13.41 -5.14 -15.96
CA SER A 285 -12.78 -4.18 -16.87
C SER A 285 -11.58 -3.48 -16.23
N TYR A 286 -11.02 -4.04 -15.14
CA TYR A 286 -9.82 -3.53 -14.47
C TYR A 286 -8.61 -4.35 -14.90
N LEU A 287 -7.54 -3.65 -15.28
CA LEU A 287 -6.24 -4.26 -15.53
C LEU A 287 -5.35 -4.10 -14.30
N PHE A 288 -4.67 -5.17 -13.92
CA PHE A 288 -3.70 -5.20 -12.82
C PHE A 288 -2.34 -5.44 -13.41
N LEU A 289 -1.57 -4.38 -13.52
CA LEU A 289 -0.27 -4.35 -14.18
C LEU A 289 0.84 -4.44 -13.14
N ARG A 290 1.89 -5.19 -13.43
CA ARG A 290 3.14 -5.20 -12.66
C ARG A 290 4.28 -4.85 -13.60
N TYR A 291 5.03 -3.80 -13.28
CA TYR A 291 6.22 -3.39 -13.99
C TYR A 291 7.44 -3.51 -13.09
N GLN A 292 8.56 -3.94 -13.65
CA GLN A 292 9.88 -3.64 -13.11
C GLN A 292 10.29 -2.24 -13.58
N LEU A 293 10.77 -1.38 -12.69
CA LEU A 293 11.26 -0.06 -13.08
C LEU A 293 12.76 -0.08 -13.32
N ASP A 294 13.21 0.70 -14.31
CA ASP A 294 14.62 0.77 -14.65
C ASP A 294 15.38 1.50 -13.54
N ARG A 295 16.38 0.83 -12.95
CA ARG A 295 17.40 1.52 -12.16
C ARG A 295 18.38 2.14 -13.15
N SER A 296 18.43 3.47 -13.25
CA SER A 296 19.51 4.10 -14.03
C SER A 296 20.85 3.61 -13.47
N PRO A 297 21.80 3.12 -14.31
CA PRO A 297 23.12 2.80 -13.82
C PRO A 297 23.70 4.06 -13.17
N SER A 298 24.25 3.93 -11.96
CA SER A 298 25.01 5.01 -11.34
C SER A 298 26.06 5.47 -12.34
N PRO A 299 26.25 6.78 -12.58
CA PRO A 299 27.37 7.22 -13.39
C PRO A 299 28.62 6.65 -12.74
N SER A 300 29.28 5.74 -13.44
CA SER A 300 30.59 5.23 -13.04
C SER A 300 31.45 6.44 -12.75
N GLY A 301 31.91 6.58 -11.51
CA GLY A 301 32.80 7.66 -11.11
C GLY A 301 33.98 7.71 -12.07
N GLY A 302 33.97 8.73 -12.94
CA GLY A 302 35.12 9.06 -13.76
C GLY A 302 36.19 9.60 -12.82
N GLY A 303 37.34 8.91 -12.79
CA GLY A 303 38.55 9.38 -12.13
C GLY A 303 39.20 10.56 -12.83
#